data_AF-A0A8C8C128-F1
#
_entry.id   AF-A0A8C8C128-F1
#
_cell.length_a   1.000
_cell.length_b   1.000
_cell.length_c   1.000
_cell.angle_alpha   90.00
_cell.angle_beta   90.00
_cell.angle_gamma   90.00
#
_symmetry.space_group_name_H-M   'P 1'
#
loop_
_entity.id
_entity.type
_entity.pdbx_description
1 polymer ?
#
loop_
_entity_poly.entity_id
_entity_poly.type
_entity_poly.pdbx_seq_one_letter_code
_entity_poly.pdbx_strand_id
1 'polypeptide(L)'
;MPEEMSIFPRIALKPEVHDYLRNVFINKEVLAAVSQGEAEQRFQRLLSCLSHPPALTCVRASTHLASLEEIQHRLGEELKQVGIPNPPRTPSQQGHYWLLHCQVPEELTGLD
;
A
#
# COMPACT_ATOMS: atom_id res chain seq x y z
N MET A 1 16.95 18.20 3.98
CA MET A 1 16.95 16.88 4.65
C MET A 1 17.63 15.91 3.70
N PRO A 2 18.68 15.19 4.12
CA PRO A 2 19.44 14.32 3.23
C PRO A 2 18.53 13.18 2.75
N GLU A 3 18.71 12.77 1.51
CA GLU A 3 18.03 11.62 0.90
C GLU A 3 18.21 10.41 1.82
N GLU A 4 17.11 9.94 2.40
CA GLU A 4 17.06 8.63 3.05
C GLU A 4 17.59 7.63 2.03
N MET A 5 18.68 6.94 2.36
CA MET A 5 19.29 5.93 1.51
C MET A 5 18.36 4.73 1.42
N SER A 6 17.35 4.91 0.58
CA SER A 6 16.43 3.90 0.11
C SER A 6 17.24 2.69 -0.36
N ILE A 7 16.95 1.51 0.19
CA ILE A 7 17.62 0.26 -0.17
C ILE A 7 17.41 -0.04 -1.66
N PHE A 8 16.24 0.33 -2.19
CA PHE A 8 15.92 0.20 -3.60
C PHE A 8 16.19 1.51 -4.34
N PRO A 9 16.82 1.48 -5.52
CA PRO A 9 16.86 2.65 -6.38
C PRO A 9 15.44 3.04 -6.81
N ARG A 10 15.26 4.29 -7.22
CA ARG A 10 14.00 4.76 -7.79
C ARG A 10 13.61 3.95 -9.02
N ILE A 11 12.32 3.91 -9.31
CA ILE A 11 11.79 3.11 -10.41
C ILE A 11 12.41 3.59 -11.72
N ALA A 12 13.02 2.66 -12.46
CA ALA A 12 13.64 2.96 -13.74
C ALA A 12 12.54 3.12 -14.81
N LEU A 13 12.40 4.34 -15.31
CA LEU A 13 11.45 4.69 -16.36
C LEU A 13 12.20 5.14 -17.61
N LYS A 14 11.60 4.92 -18.78
CA LYS A 14 12.07 5.58 -20.00
C LYS A 14 11.88 7.10 -19.87
N PRO A 15 12.78 7.94 -20.41
CA PRO A 15 12.68 9.39 -20.30
C PRO A 15 11.31 9.95 -20.72
N GLU A 16 10.77 9.47 -21.85
CA GLU A 16 9.48 9.91 -22.36
C GLU A 16 8.31 9.59 -21.40
N VAL A 17 8.39 8.47 -20.67
CA VAL A 17 7.39 8.08 -19.67
C VAL A 17 7.55 8.91 -18.41
N HIS A 18 8.79 9.13 -17.97
CA HIS A 18 9.07 9.99 -16.83
C HIS A 18 8.51 11.41 -17.04
N ASP A 19 8.77 12.01 -18.20
CA ASP A 19 8.32 13.35 -18.52
C ASP A 19 6.81 13.44 -18.65
N TYR A 20 6.18 12.43 -19.25
CA TYR A 20 4.73 12.33 -19.30
C TYR A 20 4.11 12.28 -17.89
N LEU A 21 4.59 11.36 -17.03
CA LEU A 21 4.07 11.21 -15.66
C LEU A 21 4.30 12.47 -14.82
N ARG A 22 5.46 13.12 -14.98
CA ARG A 22 5.77 14.39 -14.32
C ARG A 22 4.76 15.46 -14.71
N ASN A 23 4.45 15.60 -16.00
CA ASN A 23 3.50 16.61 -16.48
C ASN A 23 2.06 16.35 -16.03
N VAL A 24 1.66 15.08 -15.96
CA VAL A 24 0.33 14.68 -15.45
C VAL A 24 0.22 14.92 -13.94
N PHE A 25 1.26 14.56 -13.18
CA PHE A 25 1.29 14.72 -11.73
C PHE A 25 1.37 16.19 -11.32
N ILE A 26 2.21 16.99 -11.99
CA ILE A 26 2.41 18.41 -11.72
C ILE A 26 1.50 19.23 -12.64
N ASN A 27 0.19 19.06 -12.46
CA ASN A 27 -0.82 19.80 -13.21
C ASN A 27 -1.15 21.17 -12.58
N LYS A 28 -1.97 21.96 -13.26
CA LYS A 28 -2.36 23.31 -12.80
C LYS A 28 -3.08 23.31 -11.45
N GLU A 29 -3.87 22.29 -11.15
CA GLU A 29 -4.61 22.18 -9.89
C GLU A 29 -3.66 21.91 -8.73
N VAL A 30 -2.70 21.01 -8.93
CA VAL A 30 -1.64 20.76 -7.96
C VAL A 30 -0.80 22.01 -7.75
N LEU A 31 -0.42 22.72 -8.81
CA LEU A 31 0.34 23.98 -8.70
C LEU A 31 -0.44 25.13 -8.07
N ALA A 32 -1.78 25.09 -8.14
CA ALA A 32 -2.62 26.04 -7.42
C ALA A 32 -2.68 25.73 -5.91
N ALA A 33 -2.53 24.47 -5.53
CA ALA A 33 -2.58 24.01 -4.14
C ALA A 33 -1.21 24.01 -3.44
N VAL A 34 -0.13 23.75 -4.16
CA VAL A 34 1.24 23.65 -3.63
C VAL A 34 2.26 24.34 -4.55
N SER A 35 3.43 24.69 -4.01
CA SER A 35 4.50 25.29 -4.80
C SER A 35 5.11 24.30 -5.80
N GLN A 36 5.71 24.81 -6.90
CA GLN A 36 6.43 23.98 -7.89
C GLN A 36 7.50 23.09 -7.24
N GLY A 37 8.28 23.62 -6.29
CA GLY A 37 9.33 22.87 -5.61
C GLY A 37 8.77 21.74 -4.74
N GLU A 38 7.65 21.97 -4.08
CA GLU A 38 6.97 20.95 -3.28
C GLU A 38 6.32 19.87 -4.16
N ALA A 39 5.64 20.28 -5.24
CA ALA A 39 5.08 19.35 -6.22
C ALA A 39 6.16 18.43 -6.80
N GLU A 40 7.32 19.00 -7.14
CA GLU A 40 8.47 18.24 -7.61
C GLU A 40 8.96 17.25 -6.53
N GLN A 41 9.16 17.71 -5.30
CA GLN A 41 9.60 16.85 -4.21
C GLN A 41 8.65 15.67 -3.97
N ARG A 42 7.32 15.91 -4.04
CA ARG A 42 6.30 14.86 -3.91
C ARG A 42 6.38 13.86 -5.07
N PHE A 43 6.58 14.32 -6.30
CA PHE A 43 6.78 13.46 -7.47
C PHE A 43 8.04 12.59 -7.32
N GLN A 44 9.15 13.20 -6.90
CA GLN A 44 10.40 12.46 -6.68
C GLN A 44 10.23 11.38 -5.59
N ARG A 45 9.56 11.74 -4.47
CA ARG A 45 9.23 10.79 -3.39
C ARG A 45 8.33 9.66 -3.87
N LEU A 46 7.31 9.93 -4.68
CA LEU A 46 6.43 8.91 -5.26
C LEU A 46 7.25 7.87 -6.05
N LEU A 47 8.15 8.31 -6.93
CA LEU A 47 8.98 7.41 -7.72
C LEU A 47 9.93 6.57 -6.85
N SER A 48 10.38 7.08 -5.70
CA SER A 48 11.12 6.29 -4.71
C SER A 48 10.22 5.24 -4.06
N CYS A 49 9.02 5.60 -3.62
CA CYS A 49 8.09 4.68 -2.95
C CYS A 49 7.66 3.51 -3.85
N LEU A 50 7.46 3.74 -5.15
CA LEU A 50 7.04 2.71 -6.10
C LEU A 50 8.04 1.55 -6.28
N SER A 51 9.28 1.73 -5.83
CA SER A 51 10.33 0.70 -5.93
C SER A 51 10.37 -0.23 -4.72
N HIS A 52 9.60 0.08 -3.68
CA HIS A 52 9.56 -0.68 -2.44
C HIS A 52 8.34 -1.61 -2.42
N PRO A 53 8.46 -2.79 -1.80
CA PRO A 53 7.28 -3.57 -1.47
C PRO A 53 6.39 -2.76 -0.50
N PRO A 54 5.05 -2.90 -0.60
CA PRO A 54 4.16 -2.34 0.41
C PRO A 54 4.51 -2.84 1.81
N ALA A 55 4.36 -1.97 2.82
CA ALA A 55 4.65 -2.33 4.21
C ALA A 55 3.71 -3.41 4.77
N LEU A 56 2.53 -3.57 4.16
CA LEU A 56 1.50 -4.51 4.58
C LEU A 56 1.02 -5.33 3.39
N THR A 57 0.89 -6.63 3.62
CA THR A 57 0.19 -7.54 2.70
C THR A 57 -1.23 -7.74 3.21
N CYS A 58 -2.21 -7.38 2.40
CA CYS A 58 -3.63 -7.55 2.74
C CYS A 58 -4.21 -8.77 2.00
N VAL A 59 -5.10 -9.50 2.66
CA VAL A 59 -5.82 -10.64 2.08
C VAL A 59 -7.34 -10.44 2.23
N ARG A 60 -8.11 -10.85 1.22
CA ARG A 60 -9.58 -10.83 1.29
C ARG A 60 -10.10 -12.12 1.91
N ALA A 61 -10.93 -12.00 2.94
CA ALA A 61 -11.58 -13.16 3.57
C ALA A 61 -12.77 -13.65 2.73
N SER A 62 -12.83 -14.95 2.47
CA SER A 62 -13.97 -15.61 1.83
C SER A 62 -15.01 -15.99 2.88
N THR A 63 -15.77 -15.00 3.37
CA THR A 63 -16.72 -15.17 4.49
C THR A 63 -17.90 -16.09 4.18
N HIS A 64 -18.16 -16.38 2.90
CA HIS A 64 -19.15 -17.40 2.49
C HIS A 64 -18.68 -18.85 2.75
N LEU A 65 -17.39 -19.08 2.98
CA LEU A 65 -16.82 -20.42 3.23
C LEU A 65 -16.49 -20.66 4.70
N ALA A 66 -16.08 -19.63 5.44
CA ALA A 66 -15.70 -19.72 6.84
C ALA A 66 -15.83 -18.35 7.52
N SER A 67 -15.98 -18.33 8.84
CA SER A 67 -16.05 -17.06 9.58
C SER A 67 -14.70 -16.32 9.54
N LEU A 68 -14.73 -15.00 9.76
CA LEU A 68 -13.50 -14.21 9.77
C LEU A 68 -12.52 -14.70 10.87
N GLU A 69 -13.05 -15.07 12.03
CA GLU A 69 -12.28 -15.60 13.16
C GLU A 69 -11.57 -16.91 12.79
N GLU A 70 -12.26 -17.81 12.10
CA GLU A 70 -11.68 -19.07 11.64
C GLU A 70 -10.59 -18.83 10.59
N ILE A 71 -10.83 -17.95 9.61
CA ILE A 71 -9.85 -17.58 8.59
C ILE A 71 -8.61 -16.96 9.23
N GLN A 72 -8.78 -16.04 10.18
CA GLN A 72 -7.68 -15.42 10.92
C GLN A 72 -6.89 -16.43 11.74
N HIS A 73 -7.58 -17.36 12.41
CA HIS A 73 -6.93 -18.42 13.19
C HIS A 73 -6.06 -19.30 12.30
N ARG A 74 -6.61 -19.80 11.20
CA ARG A 74 -5.89 -20.64 10.24
C ARG A 74 -4.71 -19.90 9.60
N LEU A 75 -4.90 -18.66 9.17
CA LEU A 75 -3.81 -17.83 8.63
C LEU A 75 -2.68 -17.65 9.65
N GLY A 76 -3.01 -17.44 10.93
CA GLY A 76 -2.02 -17.36 12.00
C GLY A 76 -1.21 -18.64 12.17
N GLU A 77 -1.84 -19.82 12.05
CA GLU A 77 -1.11 -21.09 12.10
C GLU A 77 -0.22 -21.31 10.87
N GLU A 78 -0.67 -20.92 9.66
CA GLU A 78 0.15 -20.97 8.45
C GLU A 78 1.36 -20.02 8.50
N LEU A 79 1.17 -18.78 8.99
CA LEU A 79 2.25 -17.80 9.12
C LEU A 79 3.36 -18.28 10.06
N LYS A 80 3.00 -18.94 11.17
CA LYS A 80 3.99 -19.59 12.05
C LYS A 80 4.79 -20.66 11.31
N GLN A 81 4.13 -21.47 10.48
CA GLN A 81 4.80 -22.55 9.74
C GLN A 81 5.84 -22.00 8.75
N VAL A 82 5.56 -20.87 8.10
CA VAL A 82 6.50 -20.21 7.17
C VAL A 82 7.54 -19.32 7.87
N GLY A 83 7.62 -19.36 9.21
CA GLY A 83 8.61 -18.61 9.98
C GLY A 83 8.34 -17.11 10.09
N ILE A 84 7.12 -16.67 9.76
CA ILE A 84 6.70 -15.29 9.96
C ILE A 84 6.15 -15.19 11.40
N PRO A 85 6.75 -14.38 12.28
CA PRO A 85 6.28 -14.26 13.66
C PRO A 85 4.84 -13.74 13.66
N ASN A 86 3.99 -14.34 14.51
CA ASN A 86 2.65 -13.82 14.74
C ASN A 86 2.73 -12.34 15.12
N PRO A 87 1.83 -11.48 14.60
CA PRO A 87 1.71 -10.15 15.14
C PRO A 87 1.40 -10.22 16.65
N PRO A 88 1.96 -9.31 17.46
CA PRO A 88 1.81 -9.35 18.91
C PRO A 88 0.33 -9.31 19.30
N ARG A 89 -0.11 -10.34 20.03
CA ARG A 89 -1.47 -10.46 20.58
C ARG A 89 -1.58 -9.55 21.82
N THR A 90 -1.69 -8.24 21.63
CA THR A 90 -2.09 -7.35 22.73
C THR A 90 -3.62 -7.22 22.75
N PRO A 91 -4.28 -7.35 23.92
CA PRO A 91 -5.74 -7.29 24.03
C PRO A 91 -6.35 -5.96 23.58
N SER A 92 -5.55 -4.88 23.58
CA SER A 92 -5.97 -3.53 23.18
C SER A 92 -5.83 -3.23 21.68
N GLN A 93 -5.24 -4.14 20.89
CA GLN A 93 -4.95 -3.92 19.46
C GLN A 93 -5.58 -4.97 18.53
N GLN A 94 -6.54 -5.76 19.02
CA GLN A 94 -7.24 -6.80 18.24
C GLN A 94 -7.88 -6.27 16.95
N GLY A 95 -8.17 -4.96 16.88
CA GLY A 95 -8.63 -4.33 15.64
C GLY A 95 -7.51 -3.90 14.68
N HIS A 96 -6.38 -3.40 15.16
CA HIS A 96 -5.55 -2.50 14.34
C HIS A 96 -4.56 -3.20 13.37
N TYR A 97 -4.14 -4.43 13.65
CA TYR A 97 -3.14 -5.12 12.82
C TYR A 97 -3.74 -5.99 11.70
N TRP A 98 -5.04 -6.29 11.79
CA TRP A 98 -5.77 -7.03 10.75
C TRP A 98 -6.88 -6.20 10.10
N LEU A 99 -7.33 -5.10 10.71
CA LEU A 99 -8.26 -4.14 10.09
C LEU A 99 -7.49 -2.98 9.45
N LEU A 100 -6.76 -3.26 8.38
CA LEU A 100 -7.11 -2.47 7.21
C LEU A 100 -8.25 -3.22 6.54
N HIS A 101 -9.45 -3.02 7.11
CA HIS A 101 -10.64 -3.09 6.30
C HIS A 101 -10.45 -2.01 5.24
N CYS A 102 -9.80 -2.34 4.13
CA CYS A 102 -10.04 -1.61 2.91
C CYS A 102 -11.56 -1.69 2.76
N GLN A 103 -12.27 -0.57 2.96
CA GLN A 103 -13.61 -0.42 2.41
C GLN A 103 -13.43 -0.53 0.89
N VAL A 104 -13.30 -1.77 0.40
CA VAL A 104 -13.51 -2.09 -1.00
C VAL A 104 -15.01 -2.33 -1.04
N PRO A 105 -15.82 -1.38 -1.52
CA PRO A 105 -17.25 -1.61 -1.68
C PRO A 105 -17.45 -2.88 -2.51
N GLU A 106 -18.33 -3.77 -2.06
CA GLU A 106 -18.65 -5.04 -2.72
C GLU A 106 -19.36 -4.88 -4.09
N GLU A 107 -19.52 -3.65 -4.59
CA GLU A 107 -20.36 -3.33 -5.75
C GLU A 107 -19.74 -3.65 -7.13
N LEU A 108 -18.82 -4.62 -7.23
CA LEU A 108 -18.36 -5.16 -8.52
C LEU A 108 -18.78 -6.62 -8.76
N THR A 109 -19.71 -7.16 -7.98
CA THR A 109 -20.41 -8.41 -8.29
C THR A 109 -21.80 -8.11 -8.86
N GLY A 110 -21.82 -7.53 -10.05
CA GLY A 110 -23.03 -7.32 -10.86
C GLY A 110 -22.75 -7.74 -12.30
N LEU A 111 -22.63 -9.04 -12.52
CA LEU A 111 -22.74 -9.68 -13.83
C LEU A 111 -23.72 -10.86 -13.68
N ASP A 112 -25.01 -10.52 -13.63
CA ASP A 112 -26.09 -11.03 -14.50
C ASP A 112 -27.40 -10.28 -14.18
#